data_AF-A0AAV2JFZ1-F1
#
_entry.id   AF-A0AAV2JFZ1-F1
#
_cell.length_a   1.000
_cell.length_b   1.000
_cell.length_c   1.000
_cell.angle_alpha   90.00
_cell.angle_beta   90.00
_cell.angle_gamma   90.00
#
_symmetry.space_group_name_H-M   'P 1'
#
loop_
_entity.id
_entity.type
_entity.pdbx_description
1 polymer ?
#
loop_
_entity_poly.entity_id
_entity_poly.type
_entity_poly.pdbx_seq_one_letter_code
_entity_poly.pdbx_strand_id
1 'polypeptide(L)'
;MLCVSLRFVTRFIELDGLTCLLNFLRSMDFETGESRVHTSVIGCIKALMNNSQGRAHVLAHPQSINTISQSLRTENIKTKVAVLEILGAVCLVPGGHKKVLQAMAHYQKYAAERTRFQTLLNELDRSTGRYRDEVSLKTAIMSFINAVLNAGAGEDNLEFRLHLRYEFLMLGIQPVIDKLREHENATLDRHLDFFEMVRNEDDSELAKRFDLNHVDTKSAGAMFELIKKKLNHSDSYPHLLSILQHCLQMPYKRSGLQHWQLLDRILQQIVLQDDKGEDPDLAPLDNFSVKNIIRMLVNENEVKQWREQAEKFRKDHAELMAKLEKKERECETKTQEKDDMMKTLNKMKDKLQREGVELRSAREQVLDLSSRITDISVSSSF
;
A
#
# COMPACT_ATOMS: atom_id res chain seq x y z
N MET A 1 6.00 -7.36 -45.50
CA MET A 1 5.04 -7.74 -44.44
C MET A 1 4.13 -8.83 -45.04
N LEU A 2 4.33 -10.10 -44.68
CA LEU A 2 3.51 -11.20 -45.23
C LEU A 2 2.13 -11.12 -44.57
N CYS A 3 1.11 -10.74 -45.34
CA CYS A 3 -0.27 -10.76 -44.89
C CYS A 3 -0.80 -12.20 -45.04
N VAL A 4 -0.91 -12.93 -43.93
CA VAL A 4 -1.45 -14.29 -43.93
C VAL A 4 -2.97 -14.20 -44.09
N SER A 5 -3.55 -14.93 -45.04
CA SER A 5 -5.00 -14.95 -45.26
C SER A 5 -5.73 -15.35 -43.98
N LEU A 6 -6.81 -14.61 -43.63
CA LEU A 6 -7.67 -14.91 -42.49
C LEU A 6 -8.12 -16.39 -42.48
N ARG A 7 -8.45 -16.94 -43.65
CA ARG A 7 -8.87 -18.35 -43.78
C ARG A 7 -7.77 -19.33 -43.35
N PHE A 8 -6.52 -19.03 -43.67
CA PHE A 8 -5.39 -19.86 -43.23
C PHE A 8 -5.20 -19.78 -41.72
N VAL A 9 -5.25 -18.56 -41.14
CA VAL A 9 -5.08 -18.37 -39.70
C VAL A 9 -6.15 -19.12 -38.91
N THR A 10 -7.42 -18.98 -39.31
CA THR A 10 -8.52 -19.70 -38.67
C THR A 10 -8.31 -21.21 -38.77
N ARG A 11 -7.99 -21.73 -39.96
CA ARG A 11 -7.77 -23.17 -40.14
C ARG A 11 -6.56 -23.69 -39.36
N PHE A 12 -5.48 -22.91 -39.28
CA PHE A 12 -4.29 -23.25 -38.51
C PHE A 12 -4.59 -23.34 -37.01
N ILE A 13 -5.41 -22.43 -36.49
CA ILE A 13 -5.86 -22.43 -35.10
C ILE A 13 -6.76 -23.65 -34.83
N GLU A 14 -7.74 -23.92 -35.70
CA GLU A 14 -8.64 -25.08 -35.60
C GLU A 14 -7.90 -26.43 -35.55
N LEU A 15 -6.72 -26.50 -36.14
CA LEU A 15 -5.90 -27.71 -36.22
C LEU A 15 -4.79 -27.74 -35.14
N ASP A 16 -4.93 -26.95 -34.07
CA ASP A 16 -3.95 -26.86 -32.97
C ASP A 16 -2.52 -26.52 -33.42
N GLY A 17 -2.39 -25.79 -34.53
CA GLY A 17 -1.10 -25.51 -35.14
C GLY A 17 -0.15 -24.76 -34.20
N LEU A 18 -0.67 -23.85 -33.37
CA LEU A 18 0.14 -23.14 -32.38
C LEU A 18 0.75 -24.12 -31.38
N THR A 19 -0.04 -25.05 -30.84
CA THR A 19 0.42 -26.06 -29.88
C THR A 19 1.53 -26.92 -30.48
N CYS A 20 1.39 -27.30 -31.76
CA CYS A 20 2.44 -28.02 -32.50
C CYS A 20 3.74 -27.23 -32.58
N LEU A 21 3.69 -25.93 -32.94
CA LEU A 21 4.88 -25.08 -32.98
C LEU A 21 5.53 -24.93 -31.59
N LEU A 22 4.72 -24.74 -30.54
CA LEU A 22 5.23 -24.60 -29.17
C LEU A 22 5.83 -25.90 -28.63
N ASN A 23 5.27 -27.06 -28.99
CA ASN A 23 5.85 -28.36 -28.66
C ASN A 23 7.18 -28.56 -29.36
N PHE A 24 7.24 -28.22 -30.66
CA PHE A 24 8.48 -28.29 -31.42
C PHE A 24 9.57 -27.42 -30.81
N LEU A 25 9.27 -26.16 -30.46
CA LEU A 25 10.22 -25.26 -29.78
C LEU A 25 10.77 -25.85 -28.48
N ARG A 26 9.93 -26.57 -27.71
CA ARG A 26 10.34 -27.20 -26.45
C ARG A 26 11.19 -28.46 -26.63
N SER A 27 11.05 -29.15 -27.76
CA SER A 27 11.72 -30.43 -28.02
C SER A 27 12.93 -30.32 -28.94
N MET A 28 13.34 -29.10 -29.33
CA MET A 28 14.52 -28.92 -30.18
C MET A 28 15.77 -29.43 -29.45
N ASP A 29 16.59 -30.19 -30.17
CA ASP A 29 17.96 -30.44 -29.76
C ASP A 29 18.83 -29.19 -29.99
N PHE A 30 20.09 -29.27 -29.57
CA PHE A 30 21.01 -28.15 -29.67
C PHE A 30 21.22 -27.70 -31.12
N GLU A 31 21.43 -28.65 -32.05
CA GLU A 31 21.67 -28.34 -33.45
C GLU A 31 20.47 -27.64 -34.11
N THR A 32 19.26 -28.14 -33.87
CA THR A 32 18.03 -27.52 -34.38
C THR A 32 17.81 -26.16 -33.74
N GLY A 33 18.06 -26.03 -32.43
CA GLY A 33 17.95 -24.79 -31.67
C GLY A 33 18.85 -23.67 -32.18
N GLU A 34 20.03 -23.99 -32.71
CA GLU A 34 20.96 -23.02 -33.32
C GLU A 34 20.75 -22.83 -34.83
N SER A 35 19.90 -23.65 -35.44
CA SER A 35 19.64 -23.61 -36.89
C SER A 35 18.65 -22.52 -37.31
N ARG A 36 18.54 -22.34 -38.64
CA ARG A 36 17.50 -21.47 -39.25
C ARG A 36 16.08 -21.98 -39.03
N VAL A 37 15.91 -23.26 -38.67
CA VAL A 37 14.58 -23.83 -38.40
C VAL A 37 13.97 -23.14 -37.18
N HIS A 38 14.73 -22.96 -36.11
CA HIS A 38 14.29 -22.23 -34.93
C HIS A 38 13.85 -20.80 -35.27
N THR A 39 14.68 -20.05 -36.02
CA THR A 39 14.33 -18.70 -36.50
C THR A 39 13.03 -18.70 -37.31
N SER A 40 12.83 -19.71 -38.16
CA SER A 40 11.64 -19.83 -39.01
C SER A 40 10.38 -20.10 -38.18
N VAL A 41 10.46 -20.95 -37.16
CA VAL A 41 9.34 -21.25 -36.25
C VAL A 41 8.93 -19.99 -35.46
N ILE A 42 9.91 -19.24 -34.92
CA ILE A 42 9.62 -17.94 -34.29
C ILE A 42 9.02 -16.96 -35.31
N GLY A 43 9.51 -16.96 -36.54
CA GLY A 43 8.93 -16.18 -37.64
C GLY A 43 7.47 -16.54 -37.94
N CYS A 44 7.09 -17.82 -37.90
CA CYS A 44 5.71 -18.27 -38.04
C CYS A 44 4.82 -17.73 -36.92
N ILE A 45 5.29 -17.77 -35.67
CA ILE A 45 4.57 -17.21 -34.52
C ILE A 45 4.44 -15.69 -34.68
N LYS A 46 5.51 -14.99 -35.06
CA LYS A 46 5.48 -13.54 -35.34
C LYS A 46 4.44 -13.19 -36.40
N ALA A 47 4.38 -13.96 -37.50
CA ALA A 47 3.38 -13.78 -38.55
C ALA A 47 1.95 -14.02 -38.06
N LEU A 48 1.74 -15.05 -37.22
CA LEU A 48 0.46 -15.34 -36.59
C LEU A 48 -0.01 -14.19 -35.70
N MET A 49 0.89 -13.58 -34.93
CA MET A 49 0.60 -12.45 -34.04
C MET A 49 0.29 -11.13 -34.77
N ASN A 50 0.67 -11.03 -36.05
CA ASN A 50 0.28 -9.91 -36.90
C ASN A 50 -1.18 -10.00 -37.37
N ASN A 51 -1.93 -11.03 -36.96
CA ASN A 51 -3.36 -11.17 -37.14
C ASN A 51 -4.08 -11.06 -35.80
N SER A 52 -5.24 -10.40 -35.72
CA SER A 52 -5.97 -10.21 -34.46
C SER A 52 -6.44 -11.51 -33.81
N GLN A 53 -6.96 -12.47 -34.60
CA GLN A 53 -7.35 -13.80 -34.10
C GLN A 53 -6.13 -14.61 -33.67
N GLY A 54 -5.08 -14.61 -34.48
CA GLY A 54 -3.82 -15.27 -34.15
C GLY A 54 -3.18 -14.74 -32.87
N ARG A 55 -3.14 -13.42 -32.71
CA ARG A 55 -2.66 -12.76 -31.48
C ARG A 55 -3.50 -13.13 -30.26
N ALA A 56 -4.84 -13.07 -30.36
CA ALA A 56 -5.72 -13.47 -29.27
C ALA A 56 -5.49 -14.93 -28.86
N HIS A 57 -5.33 -15.82 -29.84
CA HIS A 57 -5.06 -17.24 -29.59
C HIS A 57 -3.69 -17.46 -28.91
N VAL A 58 -2.64 -16.77 -29.37
CA VAL A 58 -1.31 -16.83 -28.72
C VAL A 58 -1.41 -16.34 -27.27
N LEU A 59 -2.06 -15.22 -27.01
CA LEU A 59 -2.18 -14.68 -25.65
C LEU A 59 -3.04 -15.54 -24.72
N ALA A 60 -4.05 -16.21 -25.25
CA ALA A 60 -4.91 -17.13 -24.50
C ALA A 60 -4.19 -18.42 -24.11
N HIS A 61 -3.23 -18.89 -24.92
CA HIS A 61 -2.49 -20.12 -24.64
C HIS A 61 -1.59 -19.96 -23.39
N PRO A 62 -1.73 -20.81 -22.34
CA PRO A 62 -1.07 -20.58 -21.05
C PRO A 62 0.46 -20.56 -21.07
N GLN A 63 1.07 -21.35 -21.97
CA GLN A 63 2.53 -21.51 -22.02
C GLN A 63 3.19 -20.78 -23.19
N SER A 64 2.44 -20.09 -24.05
CA SER A 64 2.97 -19.56 -25.31
C SER A 64 4.11 -18.57 -25.10
N ILE A 65 3.86 -17.52 -24.30
CA ILE A 65 4.84 -16.46 -24.05
C ILE A 65 6.04 -17.02 -23.28
N ASN A 66 5.83 -17.95 -22.34
CA ASN A 66 6.90 -18.63 -21.62
C ASN A 66 7.79 -19.48 -22.53
N THR A 67 7.22 -20.18 -23.51
CA THR A 67 7.98 -20.96 -24.49
C THR A 67 8.70 -20.05 -25.47
N ILE A 68 8.08 -18.96 -25.91
CA ILE A 68 8.72 -17.96 -26.78
C ILE A 68 9.91 -17.30 -26.07
N SER A 69 9.81 -16.98 -24.77
CA SER A 69 10.93 -16.38 -24.03
C SER A 69 12.13 -17.33 -23.87
N GLN A 70 11.92 -18.65 -23.77
CA GLN A 70 13.00 -19.64 -23.72
C GLN A 70 13.92 -19.59 -24.94
N SER A 71 13.39 -19.18 -26.09
CA SER A 71 14.16 -19.00 -27.32
C SER A 71 15.22 -17.89 -27.25
N LEU A 72 15.23 -17.06 -26.20
CA LEU A 72 16.33 -16.11 -25.93
C LEU A 72 17.66 -16.81 -25.62
N ARG A 73 17.66 -18.10 -25.26
CA ARG A 73 18.86 -18.86 -24.91
C ARG A 73 19.78 -19.20 -26.09
N THR A 74 19.26 -19.21 -27.33
CA THR A 74 20.05 -19.52 -28.53
C THR A 74 21.21 -18.53 -28.72
N GLU A 75 22.25 -18.82 -29.50
CA GLU A 75 23.24 -17.81 -29.91
C GLU A 75 22.83 -17.09 -31.22
N ASN A 76 21.77 -17.55 -31.89
CA ASN A 76 21.29 -16.94 -33.13
C ASN A 76 20.63 -15.56 -32.89
N ILE A 77 21.36 -14.52 -33.28
CA ILE A 77 20.94 -13.11 -33.16
C ILE A 77 19.58 -12.83 -33.80
N LYS A 78 19.31 -13.38 -35.00
CA LYS A 78 18.05 -13.15 -35.70
C LYS A 78 16.87 -13.74 -34.94
N THR A 79 17.06 -14.90 -34.31
CA THR A 79 16.05 -15.50 -33.45
C THR A 79 15.82 -14.62 -32.22
N LYS A 80 16.88 -14.17 -31.51
CA LYS A 80 16.75 -13.27 -30.36
C LYS A 80 16.00 -11.99 -30.69
N VAL A 81 16.36 -11.33 -31.79
CA VAL A 81 15.68 -10.12 -32.26
C VAL A 81 14.19 -10.39 -32.50
N ALA A 82 13.85 -11.47 -33.20
CA ALA A 82 12.46 -11.81 -33.47
C ALA A 82 11.66 -12.11 -32.18
N VAL A 83 12.28 -12.75 -31.19
CA VAL A 83 11.68 -12.99 -29.88
C VAL A 83 11.44 -11.67 -29.14
N LEU A 84 12.43 -10.77 -29.11
CA LEU A 84 12.31 -9.46 -28.44
C LEU A 84 11.26 -8.57 -29.09
N GLU A 85 11.14 -8.58 -30.42
CA GLU A 85 10.08 -7.87 -31.13
C GLU A 85 8.69 -8.43 -30.78
N ILE A 86 8.55 -9.75 -30.65
CA ILE A 86 7.31 -10.38 -30.21
C ILE A 86 6.98 -9.94 -28.78
N LEU A 87 7.92 -10.09 -27.84
CA LEU A 87 7.68 -9.77 -26.43
C LEU A 87 7.40 -8.27 -26.24
N GLY A 88 8.14 -7.39 -26.92
CA GLY A 88 7.91 -5.95 -26.90
C GLY A 88 6.53 -5.58 -27.44
N ALA A 89 6.08 -6.20 -28.54
CA ALA A 89 4.73 -5.99 -29.05
C ALA A 89 3.64 -6.54 -28.11
N VAL A 90 3.91 -7.61 -27.37
CA VAL A 90 2.99 -8.16 -26.35
C VAL A 90 2.85 -7.20 -25.16
N CYS A 91 3.89 -6.47 -24.79
CA CYS A 91 3.78 -5.45 -23.74
C CYS A 91 2.71 -4.38 -24.06
N LEU A 92 2.51 -4.07 -25.35
CA LEU A 92 1.61 -3.00 -25.82
C LEU A 92 0.13 -3.42 -25.94
N VAL A 93 -0.23 -4.67 -25.63
CA VAL A 93 -1.61 -5.15 -25.74
C VAL A 93 -2.22 -5.45 -24.36
N PRO A 94 -3.55 -5.30 -24.19
CA PRO A 94 -4.21 -5.49 -22.90
C PRO A 94 -3.90 -6.85 -22.27
N GLY A 95 -3.41 -6.82 -21.02
CA GLY A 95 -3.01 -8.02 -20.26
C GLY A 95 -1.73 -8.72 -20.75
N GLY A 96 -1.12 -8.25 -21.85
CA GLY A 96 0.11 -8.82 -22.40
C GLY A 96 1.36 -8.45 -21.60
N HIS A 97 1.44 -7.22 -21.09
CA HIS A 97 2.56 -6.75 -20.27
C HIS A 97 2.85 -7.64 -19.06
N LYS A 98 1.84 -7.94 -18.22
CA LYS A 98 1.97 -8.86 -17.08
C LYS A 98 2.40 -10.27 -17.51
N LYS A 99 1.91 -10.76 -18.66
CA LYS A 99 2.35 -12.06 -19.23
C LYS A 99 3.82 -12.05 -19.64
N VAL A 100 4.35 -10.93 -20.13
CA VAL A 100 5.78 -10.80 -20.47
C VAL A 100 6.62 -10.81 -19.20
N LEU A 101 6.24 -10.08 -18.16
CA LEU A 101 6.95 -10.10 -16.87
C LEU A 101 6.97 -11.50 -16.25
N GLN A 102 5.84 -12.23 -16.31
CA GLN A 102 5.74 -13.65 -15.96
C GLN A 102 6.66 -14.53 -16.80
N ALA A 103 6.73 -14.31 -18.11
CA ALA A 103 7.59 -15.07 -19.00
C ALA A 103 9.08 -14.81 -18.77
N MET A 104 9.45 -13.60 -18.34
CA MET A 104 10.83 -13.28 -17.98
C MET A 104 11.22 -13.91 -16.63
N ALA A 105 10.32 -13.95 -15.64
CA ALA A 105 10.57 -14.71 -14.41
C ALA A 105 10.58 -16.23 -14.64
N HIS A 106 9.79 -16.73 -15.58
CA HIS A 106 9.91 -18.10 -16.05
C HIS A 106 11.29 -18.34 -16.71
N TYR A 107 11.70 -17.44 -17.61
CA TYR A 107 12.99 -17.50 -18.28
C TYR A 107 14.16 -17.49 -17.29
N GLN A 108 14.09 -16.68 -16.23
CA GLN A 108 15.06 -16.69 -15.14
C GLN A 108 15.33 -18.10 -14.60
N LYS A 109 14.26 -18.85 -14.28
CA LYS A 109 14.36 -20.22 -13.76
C LYS A 109 14.90 -21.18 -14.82
N TYR A 110 14.44 -21.03 -16.06
CA TYR A 110 14.86 -21.86 -17.19
C TYR A 110 16.35 -21.69 -17.53
N ALA A 111 16.85 -20.46 -17.54
CA ALA A 111 18.23 -20.11 -17.85
C ALA A 111 19.16 -20.19 -16.63
N ALA A 112 18.61 -20.52 -15.45
CA ALA A 112 19.33 -20.53 -14.16
C ALA A 112 20.01 -19.19 -13.84
N GLU A 113 19.34 -18.08 -14.17
CA GLU A 113 19.84 -16.73 -13.93
C GLU A 113 19.51 -16.24 -12.53
N ARG A 114 20.37 -15.38 -11.99
CA ARG A 114 20.15 -14.79 -10.66
C ARG A 114 18.95 -13.85 -10.65
N THR A 115 18.75 -13.09 -11.74
CA THR A 115 17.63 -12.16 -11.92
C THR A 115 17.08 -12.29 -13.35
N ARG A 116 15.81 -11.93 -13.56
CA ARG A 116 15.07 -12.20 -14.80
C ARG A 116 15.53 -11.45 -16.06
N PHE A 117 16.36 -10.42 -15.90
CA PHE A 117 16.87 -9.61 -17.01
C PHE A 117 18.38 -9.76 -17.22
N GLN A 118 19.03 -10.71 -16.54
CA GLN A 118 20.48 -10.81 -16.52
C GLN A 118 21.07 -11.09 -17.91
N THR A 119 20.56 -12.10 -18.64
CA THR A 119 21.08 -12.38 -20.00
C THR A 119 20.82 -11.22 -20.96
N LEU A 120 19.68 -10.53 -20.86
CA LEU A 120 19.42 -9.38 -21.72
C LEU A 120 20.47 -8.28 -21.53
N LEU A 121 20.86 -8.00 -20.29
CA LEU A 121 21.87 -6.99 -20.01
C LEU A 121 23.27 -7.44 -20.43
N ASN A 122 23.58 -8.73 -20.26
CA ASN A 122 24.84 -9.30 -20.74
C ASN A 122 24.97 -9.19 -22.27
N GLU A 123 23.90 -9.46 -23.03
CA GLU A 123 23.89 -9.30 -24.49
C GLU A 123 23.96 -7.82 -24.90
N LEU A 124 23.36 -6.93 -24.11
CA LEU A 124 23.44 -5.50 -24.34
C LEU A 124 24.87 -4.95 -24.18
N ASP A 125 25.60 -5.37 -23.13
CA ASP A 125 26.99 -4.97 -22.86
C ASP A 125 28.04 -5.77 -23.66
N ARG A 126 27.61 -6.81 -24.40
CA ARG A 126 28.52 -7.67 -25.15
C ARG A 126 29.33 -6.84 -26.14
N SER A 127 30.62 -6.71 -25.85
CA SER A 127 31.58 -5.85 -26.55
C SER A 127 32.80 -6.63 -27.05
N THR A 128 32.77 -7.97 -26.93
CA THR A 128 33.82 -8.89 -27.36
C THR A 128 33.25 -9.99 -28.24
N GLY A 129 34.12 -10.64 -29.03
CA GLY A 129 33.74 -11.72 -29.93
C GLY A 129 33.04 -11.24 -31.20
N ARG A 130 32.42 -12.18 -31.93
CA ARG A 130 31.81 -11.92 -33.25
C ARG A 130 30.59 -11.00 -33.22
N TYR A 131 30.01 -10.78 -32.05
CA TYR A 131 28.75 -10.04 -31.87
C TYR A 131 28.93 -8.62 -31.30
N ARG A 132 30.18 -8.14 -31.20
CA ARG A 132 30.49 -6.80 -30.67
C ARG A 132 29.69 -5.69 -31.34
N ASP A 133 29.54 -5.77 -32.67
CA ASP A 133 28.93 -4.72 -33.49
C ASP A 133 27.50 -5.08 -33.94
N GLU A 134 26.84 -6.04 -33.27
CA GLU A 134 25.45 -6.43 -33.57
C GLU A 134 24.45 -5.40 -33.00
N VAL A 135 24.44 -4.22 -33.62
CA VAL A 135 23.56 -3.10 -33.24
C VAL A 135 22.08 -3.48 -33.35
N SER A 136 21.73 -4.42 -34.23
CA SER A 136 20.35 -4.91 -34.40
C SER A 136 19.79 -5.53 -33.11
N LEU A 137 20.58 -6.35 -32.42
CA LEU A 137 20.20 -6.95 -31.15
C LEU A 137 20.14 -5.91 -30.04
N LYS A 138 21.15 -5.05 -29.95
CA LYS A 138 21.22 -3.98 -28.95
C LYS A 138 20.00 -3.04 -29.05
N THR A 139 19.61 -2.71 -30.28
CA THR A 139 18.39 -1.92 -30.57
C THR A 139 17.12 -2.67 -30.14
N ALA A 140 17.01 -3.96 -30.47
CA ALA A 140 15.86 -4.77 -30.08
C ALA A 140 15.73 -4.91 -28.54
N ILE A 141 16.85 -5.07 -27.83
CA ILE A 141 16.89 -5.13 -26.36
C ILE A 141 16.44 -3.78 -25.77
N MET A 142 16.98 -2.65 -26.23
CA MET A 142 16.56 -1.33 -25.75
C MET A 142 15.09 -1.03 -26.06
N SER A 143 14.62 -1.42 -27.25
CA SER A 143 13.21 -1.33 -27.61
C SER A 143 12.32 -2.14 -26.66
N PHE A 144 12.72 -3.37 -26.35
CA PHE A 144 12.04 -4.23 -25.39
C PHE A 144 12.04 -3.65 -23.97
N ILE A 145 13.19 -3.17 -23.47
CA ILE A 145 13.29 -2.54 -22.13
C ILE A 145 12.35 -1.34 -22.04
N ASN A 146 12.31 -0.49 -23.07
CA ASN A 146 11.39 0.64 -23.11
C ASN A 146 9.92 0.21 -23.10
N ALA A 147 9.56 -0.86 -23.82
CA ALA A 147 8.20 -1.42 -23.78
C ALA A 147 7.86 -2.02 -22.41
N VAL A 148 8.80 -2.69 -21.75
CA VAL A 148 8.61 -3.23 -20.39
C VAL A 148 8.43 -2.12 -19.36
N LEU A 149 9.17 -1.01 -19.47
CA LEU A 149 9.08 0.08 -18.51
C LEU A 149 7.83 0.96 -18.71
N ASN A 150 7.42 1.20 -19.95
CA ASN A 150 6.46 2.26 -20.26
C ASN A 150 5.09 1.79 -20.73
N ALA A 151 4.86 0.48 -20.85
CA ALA A 151 3.57 -0.07 -21.25
C ALA A 151 2.84 -0.72 -20.06
N GLY A 152 1.55 -0.99 -20.24
CA GLY A 152 0.76 -1.69 -19.24
C GLY A 152 0.68 -0.87 -17.94
N ALA A 153 1.01 -1.49 -16.80
CA ALA A 153 1.00 -0.77 -15.53
C ALA A 153 2.01 0.40 -15.49
N GLY A 154 3.05 0.36 -16.31
CA GLY A 154 4.04 1.44 -16.40
C GLY A 154 3.52 2.72 -17.06
N GLU A 155 2.38 2.70 -17.75
CA GLU A 155 1.83 3.90 -18.39
C GLU A 155 1.45 4.96 -17.33
N ASP A 156 0.78 4.53 -16.25
CA ASP A 156 0.18 5.44 -15.27
C ASP A 156 0.77 5.31 -13.85
N ASN A 157 1.62 4.31 -13.58
CA ASN A 157 2.13 4.03 -12.23
C ASN A 157 3.64 4.28 -12.11
N LEU A 158 4.02 5.40 -11.47
CA LEU A 158 5.42 5.77 -11.24
C LEU A 158 6.16 4.72 -10.40
N GLU A 159 5.56 4.25 -9.31
CA GLU A 159 6.16 3.27 -8.39
C GLU A 159 6.55 2.00 -9.13
N PHE A 160 5.68 1.54 -10.04
CA PHE A 160 5.93 0.40 -10.89
C PHE A 160 7.06 0.63 -11.89
N ARG A 161 7.10 1.80 -12.55
CA ARG A 161 8.22 2.17 -13.43
C ARG A 161 9.54 2.22 -12.68
N LEU A 162 9.56 2.83 -11.49
CA LEU A 162 10.73 2.91 -10.63
C LEU A 162 11.20 1.51 -10.19
N HIS A 163 10.29 0.64 -9.75
CA HIS A 163 10.58 -0.74 -9.38
C HIS A 163 11.30 -1.51 -10.49
N LEU A 164 10.73 -1.53 -11.69
CA LEU A 164 11.36 -2.20 -12.84
C LEU A 164 12.67 -1.53 -13.25
N ARG A 165 12.74 -0.20 -13.22
CA ARG A 165 13.97 0.54 -13.55
C ARG A 165 15.10 0.24 -12.58
N TYR A 166 14.81 0.09 -11.29
CA TYR A 166 15.82 -0.28 -10.30
C TYR A 166 16.40 -1.68 -10.56
N GLU A 167 15.64 -2.65 -11.08
CA GLU A 167 16.21 -3.92 -11.52
C GLU A 167 17.31 -3.73 -12.58
N PHE A 168 17.05 -2.88 -13.58
CA PHE A 168 18.02 -2.58 -14.64
C PHE A 168 19.22 -1.78 -14.14
N LEU A 169 18.99 -0.79 -13.26
CA LEU A 169 20.06 0.00 -12.65
C LEU A 169 20.97 -0.87 -11.77
N MET A 170 20.41 -1.80 -10.99
CA MET A 170 21.17 -2.76 -10.18
C MET A 170 21.97 -3.75 -11.03
N LEU A 171 21.49 -4.07 -12.25
CA LEU A 171 22.25 -4.84 -13.24
C LEU A 171 23.34 -4.01 -13.95
N GLY A 172 23.44 -2.71 -13.66
CA GLY A 172 24.47 -1.85 -14.21
C GLY A 172 24.17 -1.39 -15.64
N ILE A 173 22.90 -1.10 -15.98
CA ILE A 173 22.55 -0.61 -17.32
C ILE A 173 23.20 0.74 -17.68
N GLN A 174 23.48 1.62 -16.70
CA GLN A 174 23.95 2.98 -16.99
C GLN A 174 25.29 3.01 -17.74
N PRO A 175 26.38 2.37 -17.24
CA PRO A 175 27.63 2.33 -17.98
C PRO A 175 27.51 1.63 -19.33
N VAL A 176 26.53 0.73 -19.49
CA VAL A 176 26.25 0.07 -20.78
C VAL A 176 25.66 1.08 -21.76
N ILE A 177 24.66 1.86 -21.35
CA ILE A 177 24.07 2.93 -22.17
C ILE A 177 25.14 3.91 -22.67
N ASP A 178 26.07 4.30 -21.80
CA ASP A 178 27.15 5.22 -22.17
C ASP A 178 28.03 4.64 -23.30
N LYS A 179 28.39 3.35 -23.22
CA LYS A 179 29.12 2.65 -24.29
C LYS A 179 28.29 2.51 -25.57
N LEU A 180 26.98 2.28 -25.46
CA LEU A 180 26.12 2.07 -26.62
C LEU A 180 26.04 3.29 -27.54
N ARG A 181 26.24 4.50 -26.99
CA ARG A 181 26.28 5.75 -27.77
C ARG A 181 27.47 5.82 -28.75
N GLU A 182 28.50 4.98 -28.56
CA GLU A 182 29.65 4.89 -29.46
C GLU A 182 29.32 4.17 -30.79
N HIS A 183 28.16 3.51 -30.90
CA HIS A 183 27.78 2.76 -32.11
C HIS A 183 27.21 3.63 -33.25
N GLU A 184 27.03 4.94 -33.04
CA GLU A 184 26.54 5.90 -34.05
C GLU A 184 25.28 5.44 -34.81
N ASN A 185 24.33 4.85 -34.10
CA ASN A 185 23.11 4.33 -34.71
C ASN A 185 21.88 5.14 -34.28
N ALA A 186 21.35 5.92 -35.22
CA ALA A 186 20.22 6.81 -34.96
C ALA A 186 18.95 6.10 -34.43
N THR A 187 18.75 4.81 -34.68
CA THR A 187 17.58 4.09 -34.14
C THR A 187 17.83 3.64 -32.71
N LEU A 188 19.02 3.13 -32.41
CA LEU A 188 19.44 2.84 -31.05
C LEU A 188 19.42 4.11 -30.20
N ASP A 189 20.02 5.20 -30.70
CA ASP A 189 20.10 6.49 -29.99
C ASP A 189 18.72 7.00 -29.58
N ARG A 190 17.71 6.91 -30.46
CA ARG A 190 16.32 7.25 -30.11
C ARG A 190 15.80 6.44 -28.93
N HIS A 191 16.12 5.15 -28.84
CA HIS A 191 15.71 4.33 -27.70
C HIS A 191 16.50 4.65 -26.42
N LEU A 192 17.78 5.02 -26.53
CA LEU A 192 18.58 5.47 -25.38
C LEU A 192 18.06 6.82 -24.85
N ASP A 193 17.77 7.76 -25.76
CA ASP A 193 17.25 9.08 -25.41
C ASP A 193 15.86 8.98 -24.79
N PHE A 194 14.98 8.12 -25.33
CA PHE A 194 13.67 7.86 -24.74
C PHE A 194 13.79 7.28 -23.32
N PHE A 195 14.71 6.32 -23.12
CA PHE A 195 14.96 5.75 -21.78
C PHE A 195 15.39 6.82 -20.78
N GLU A 196 16.36 7.67 -21.15
CA GLU A 196 16.86 8.74 -20.28
C GLU A 196 15.83 9.85 -20.05
N MET A 197 15.05 10.21 -21.07
CA MET A 197 13.97 11.19 -20.95
C MET A 197 12.95 10.76 -19.90
N VAL A 198 12.37 9.55 -20.04
CA VAL A 198 11.40 9.02 -19.08
C VAL A 198 12.04 8.87 -17.69
N ARG A 199 13.29 8.40 -17.62
CA ARG A 199 13.98 8.28 -16.34
C ARG A 199 14.11 9.63 -15.63
N ASN A 200 14.49 10.69 -16.34
CA ASN A 200 14.63 12.02 -15.77
C ASN A 200 13.27 12.60 -15.33
N GLU A 201 12.20 12.31 -16.09
CA GLU A 201 10.83 12.66 -15.71
C GLU A 201 10.41 11.97 -14.40
N ASP A 202 10.64 10.65 -14.32
CA ASP A 202 10.34 9.85 -13.13
C ASP A 202 11.16 10.28 -11.90
N ASP A 203 12.46 10.56 -12.08
CA ASP A 203 13.33 11.06 -11.01
C ASP A 203 12.88 12.45 -10.52
N SER A 204 12.43 13.32 -11.44
CA SER A 204 11.85 14.63 -11.10
C SER A 204 10.53 14.49 -10.35
N GLU A 205 9.66 13.59 -10.79
CA GLU A 205 8.38 13.31 -10.12
C GLU A 205 8.59 12.77 -8.71
N LEU A 206 9.52 11.84 -8.53
CA LEU A 206 9.91 11.33 -7.22
C LEU A 206 10.46 12.45 -6.33
N ALA A 207 11.33 13.32 -6.86
CA ALA A 207 11.93 14.40 -6.09
C ALA A 207 10.91 15.44 -5.61
N LYS A 208 9.89 15.73 -6.44
CA LYS A 208 8.78 16.62 -6.05
C LYS A 208 8.01 16.10 -4.83
N ARG A 209 7.93 14.78 -4.60
CA ARG A 209 7.28 14.19 -3.40
C ARG A 209 8.01 14.47 -2.08
N PHE A 210 9.20 15.07 -2.16
CA PHE A 210 10.03 15.48 -1.04
C PHE A 210 10.42 16.97 -1.09
N ASP A 211 9.79 17.76 -1.97
CA ASP A 211 10.12 19.18 -2.19
C ASP A 211 11.60 19.40 -2.57
N LEU A 212 12.17 18.48 -3.37
CA LEU A 212 13.55 18.53 -3.84
C LEU A 212 13.61 18.53 -5.37
N ASN A 213 14.77 18.96 -5.90
CA ASN A 213 15.07 18.87 -7.33
C ASN A 213 15.64 17.50 -7.74
N HIS A 214 16.25 16.79 -6.79
CA HIS A 214 16.88 15.50 -7.02
C HIS A 214 16.88 14.65 -5.75
N VAL A 215 16.71 13.34 -5.91
CA VAL A 215 16.85 12.33 -4.86
C VAL A 215 17.96 11.37 -5.27
N ASP A 216 19.01 11.29 -4.45
CA ASP A 216 20.09 10.33 -4.66
C ASP A 216 19.63 8.93 -4.23
N THR A 217 19.18 8.15 -5.20
CA THR A 217 18.73 6.76 -5.02
C THR A 217 19.88 5.74 -5.03
N LYS A 218 21.13 6.21 -5.17
CA LYS A 218 22.35 5.36 -5.14
C LYS A 218 23.01 5.34 -3.77
N SER A 219 22.72 6.31 -2.91
CA SER A 219 23.26 6.40 -1.55
C SER A 219 22.23 5.99 -0.50
N ALA A 220 22.49 4.87 0.18
CA ALA A 220 21.66 4.42 1.30
C ALA A 220 21.54 5.49 2.40
N GLY A 221 22.62 6.23 2.67
CA GLY A 221 22.62 7.31 3.66
C GLY A 221 21.74 8.49 3.24
N ALA A 222 21.79 8.89 1.97
CA ALA A 222 20.97 9.99 1.45
C ALA A 222 19.48 9.63 1.47
N MET A 223 19.13 8.43 1.01
CA MET A 223 17.75 7.93 1.07
C MET A 223 17.25 7.85 2.52
N PHE A 224 18.09 7.39 3.44
CA PHE A 224 17.73 7.30 4.85
C PHE A 224 17.45 8.67 5.48
N GLU A 225 18.33 9.65 5.29
CA GLU A 225 18.12 11.00 5.84
C GLU A 225 16.86 11.66 5.27
N LEU A 226 16.53 11.38 4.01
CA LEU A 226 15.31 11.87 3.38
C LEU A 226 14.05 11.26 4.02
N ILE A 227 14.02 9.94 4.19
CA ILE A 227 12.91 9.21 4.86
C ILE A 227 12.77 9.70 6.30
N LYS A 228 13.88 9.80 7.03
CA LYS A 228 13.92 10.27 8.42
C LYS A 228 13.39 11.70 8.53
N LYS A 229 13.81 12.62 7.65
CA LYS A 229 13.30 14.01 7.62
C LYS A 229 11.79 14.04 7.38
N LYS A 230 11.29 13.24 6.44
CA LYS A 230 9.85 13.19 6.09
C LYS A 230 9.00 12.62 7.22
N LEU A 231 9.50 11.61 7.92
CA LEU A 231 8.78 10.97 9.03
C LEU A 231 8.99 11.69 10.37
N ASN A 232 9.93 12.62 10.46
CA ASN A 232 10.19 13.36 11.69
C ASN A 232 8.91 14.07 12.19
N HIS A 233 8.64 13.98 13.48
CA HIS A 233 7.41 14.47 14.13
C HIS A 233 6.09 13.84 13.66
N SER A 234 6.13 12.71 12.95
CA SER A 234 4.93 11.91 12.64
C SER A 234 4.80 10.70 13.58
N ASP A 235 3.58 10.18 13.72
CA ASP A 235 3.30 8.91 14.44
C ASP A 235 3.95 7.69 13.77
N SER A 236 4.45 7.85 12.55
CA SER A 236 5.19 6.81 11.81
C SER A 236 6.67 6.71 12.21
N TYR A 237 7.24 7.74 12.85
CA TYR A 237 8.65 7.75 13.23
C TYR A 237 9.06 6.61 14.20
N PRO A 238 8.28 6.28 15.25
CA PRO A 238 8.58 5.14 16.10
C PRO A 238 8.60 3.81 15.34
N HIS A 239 7.76 3.66 14.32
CA HIS A 239 7.75 2.48 13.46
C HIS A 239 9.03 2.39 12.60
N LEU A 240 9.52 3.51 12.05
CA LEU A 240 10.82 3.55 11.37
C LEU A 240 11.95 3.09 12.29
N LEU A 241 12.01 3.61 13.53
CA LEU A 241 13.03 3.21 14.50
C LEU A 241 12.94 1.72 14.84
N SER A 242 11.73 1.20 15.06
CA SER A 242 11.51 -0.22 15.29
C SER A 242 12.01 -1.08 14.12
N ILE A 243 11.71 -0.69 12.87
CA ILE A 243 12.21 -1.39 11.68
C ILE A 243 13.75 -1.44 11.68
N LEU A 244 14.42 -0.32 11.93
CA LEU A 244 15.88 -0.26 11.98
C LEU A 244 16.47 -1.11 13.11
N GLN A 245 15.84 -1.10 14.29
CA GLN A 245 16.25 -1.93 15.44
C GLN A 245 16.20 -3.43 15.08
N HIS A 246 15.18 -3.87 14.34
CA HIS A 246 15.11 -5.25 13.87
C HIS A 246 16.12 -5.52 12.75
N CYS A 247 16.33 -4.58 11.83
CA CYS A 247 17.38 -4.67 10.81
C CYS A 247 18.78 -4.87 11.41
N LEU A 248 19.08 -4.28 12.58
CA LEU A 248 20.34 -4.51 13.31
C LEU A 248 20.49 -5.94 13.84
N GLN A 249 19.38 -6.64 14.08
CA GLN A 249 19.37 -8.02 14.58
C GLN A 249 19.42 -9.07 13.46
N MET A 250 19.26 -8.64 12.20
CA MET A 250 19.20 -9.55 11.06
C MET A 250 20.53 -10.27 10.86
N PRO A 251 20.52 -11.59 10.55
CA PRO A 251 21.76 -12.32 10.29
C PRO A 251 22.50 -11.72 9.09
N TYR A 252 23.82 -11.61 9.19
CA TYR A 252 24.70 -11.10 8.12
C TYR A 252 25.54 -12.21 7.44
N LYS A 253 25.50 -13.45 7.97
CA LYS A 253 26.20 -14.61 7.40
C LYS A 253 25.37 -15.28 6.31
N ARG A 254 25.85 -16.38 5.70
CA ARG A 254 25.23 -17.07 4.54
C ARG A 254 23.71 -17.39 4.63
N SER A 255 23.12 -17.46 5.83
CA SER A 255 21.67 -17.63 6.05
C SER A 255 20.87 -16.32 6.17
N GLY A 256 21.56 -15.18 6.17
CA GLY A 256 20.97 -13.84 6.28
C GLY A 256 20.38 -13.31 4.99
N LEU A 257 20.92 -13.72 3.84
CA LEU A 257 20.48 -13.23 2.53
C LEU A 257 18.98 -13.43 2.32
N GLN A 258 18.45 -14.60 2.69
CA GLN A 258 17.02 -14.91 2.54
C GLN A 258 16.13 -13.99 3.39
N HIS A 259 16.61 -13.57 4.57
CA HIS A 259 15.86 -12.68 5.44
C HIS A 259 15.76 -11.27 4.85
N TRP A 260 16.87 -10.76 4.28
CA TRP A 260 16.88 -9.49 3.56
C TRP A 260 16.04 -9.53 2.28
N GLN A 261 16.09 -10.63 1.53
CA GLN A 261 15.25 -10.84 0.36
C GLN A 261 13.76 -10.89 0.72
N LEU A 262 13.40 -11.48 1.86
CA LEU A 262 12.03 -11.48 2.33
C LEU A 262 11.56 -10.06 2.69
N LEU A 263 12.37 -9.30 3.43
CA LEU A 263 12.07 -7.90 3.77
C LEU A 263 11.87 -7.06 2.50
N ASP A 264 12.77 -7.20 1.53
CA ASP A 264 12.68 -6.55 0.21
C ASP A 264 11.35 -6.88 -0.49
N ARG A 265 10.97 -8.17 -0.57
CA ARG A 265 9.69 -8.60 -1.17
C ARG A 265 8.46 -8.06 -0.44
N ILE A 266 8.50 -8.01 0.90
CA ILE A 266 7.40 -7.43 1.69
C ILE A 266 7.25 -5.94 1.39
N LEU A 267 8.36 -5.20 1.36
CA LEU A 267 8.36 -3.78 1.02
C LEU A 267 7.85 -3.53 -0.40
N GLN A 268 8.27 -4.34 -1.38
CA GLN A 268 7.74 -4.29 -2.74
C GLN A 268 6.23 -4.50 -2.76
N GLN A 269 5.69 -5.48 -2.02
CA GLN A 269 4.23 -5.67 -1.92
C GLN A 269 3.51 -4.45 -1.36
N ILE A 270 4.05 -3.84 -0.30
CA ILE A 270 3.46 -2.65 0.34
C ILE A 270 3.39 -1.47 -0.64
N VAL A 271 4.38 -1.34 -1.52
CA VAL A 271 4.50 -0.21 -2.45
C VAL A 271 3.74 -0.43 -3.77
N LEU A 272 3.70 -1.66 -4.28
CA LEU A 272 3.23 -1.94 -5.65
C LEU A 272 1.76 -2.34 -5.76
N GLN A 273 1.14 -2.85 -4.69
CA GLN A 273 -0.27 -3.25 -4.76
C GLN A 273 -1.17 -2.04 -5.02
N ASP A 274 -2.09 -2.20 -5.97
CA ASP A 274 -3.11 -1.18 -6.27
C ASP A 274 -4.23 -1.13 -5.22
N ASP A 275 -5.19 -0.23 -5.40
CA ASP A 275 -6.37 -0.09 -4.51
C ASP A 275 -7.26 -1.35 -4.45
N LYS A 276 -7.10 -2.28 -5.39
CA LYS A 276 -7.78 -3.58 -5.41
C LYS A 276 -6.98 -4.66 -4.67
N GLY A 277 -5.72 -4.37 -4.31
CA GLY A 277 -4.80 -5.29 -3.67
C GLY A 277 -4.07 -6.18 -4.67
N GLU A 278 -4.07 -5.83 -5.96
CA GLU A 278 -3.42 -6.59 -7.02
C GLU A 278 -2.01 -6.07 -7.28
N ASP A 279 -1.06 -6.98 -7.43
CA ASP A 279 0.30 -6.65 -7.86
C ASP A 279 0.37 -6.61 -9.40
N PRO A 280 0.80 -5.48 -10.00
CA PRO A 280 0.94 -5.34 -11.45
C PRO A 280 2.10 -6.16 -12.06
N ASP A 281 3.10 -6.55 -11.27
CA ASP A 281 4.22 -7.41 -11.65
C ASP A 281 3.89 -8.88 -11.33
N LEU A 282 4.65 -9.47 -10.40
CA LEU A 282 4.56 -10.82 -9.89
C LEU A 282 4.46 -10.68 -8.39
N ALA A 283 3.31 -10.98 -7.80
CA ALA A 283 3.19 -11.04 -6.35
C ALA A 283 4.22 -12.04 -5.80
N PRO A 284 5.34 -11.60 -5.18
CA PRO A 284 6.40 -12.49 -4.73
C PRO A 284 5.99 -13.30 -3.49
N LEU A 285 4.88 -12.93 -2.87
CA LEU A 285 4.29 -13.52 -1.68
C LEU A 285 2.82 -13.86 -1.96
N ASP A 286 2.50 -15.15 -1.96
CA ASP A 286 1.13 -15.61 -2.09
C ASP A 286 0.30 -15.20 -0.86
N ASN A 287 -0.98 -14.85 -1.08
CA ASN A 287 -1.95 -14.49 -0.03
C ASN A 287 -1.57 -13.28 0.83
N PHE A 288 -0.66 -12.41 0.37
CA PHE A 288 -0.32 -11.17 1.05
C PHE A 288 -1.16 -10.02 0.49
N SER A 289 -2.21 -9.58 1.20
CA SER A 289 -3.05 -8.45 0.77
C SER A 289 -2.83 -7.24 1.68
N VAL A 290 -2.13 -6.23 1.17
CA VAL A 290 -1.83 -4.99 1.90
C VAL A 290 -3.11 -4.30 2.32
N LYS A 291 -4.09 -4.21 1.41
CA LYS A 291 -5.41 -3.64 1.69
C LYS A 291 -6.11 -4.31 2.87
N ASN A 292 -6.12 -5.64 2.92
CA ASN A 292 -6.76 -6.38 4.01
C ASN A 292 -6.01 -6.17 5.33
N ILE A 293 -4.68 -6.20 5.29
CA ILE A 293 -3.82 -5.97 6.46
C ILE A 293 -4.04 -4.55 7.02
N ILE A 294 -4.05 -3.51 6.17
CA ILE A 294 -4.32 -2.13 6.58
C ILE A 294 -5.71 -2.02 7.20
N ARG A 295 -6.73 -2.62 6.59
CA ARG A 295 -8.10 -2.61 7.13
C ARG A 295 -8.17 -3.25 8.52
N MET A 296 -7.44 -4.35 8.74
CA MET A 296 -7.35 -4.97 10.07
C MET A 296 -6.71 -4.03 11.10
N LEU A 297 -5.60 -3.37 10.74
CA LEU A 297 -4.90 -2.42 11.61
C LEU A 297 -5.77 -1.19 11.95
N VAL A 298 -6.48 -0.63 10.98
CA VAL A 298 -7.39 0.51 11.19
C VAL A 298 -8.55 0.11 12.10
N ASN A 299 -9.19 -1.04 11.83
CA ASN A 299 -10.27 -1.54 12.67
C ASN A 299 -9.81 -1.77 14.11
N GLU A 300 -8.60 -2.32 14.33
CA GLU A 300 -8.05 -2.51 15.66
C GLU A 300 -7.86 -1.16 16.39
N ASN A 301 -7.37 -0.14 15.69
CA ASN A 301 -7.19 1.20 16.24
C ASN A 301 -8.53 1.87 16.56
N GLU A 302 -9.54 1.75 15.68
CA GLU A 302 -10.90 2.24 15.94
C GLU A 302 -11.48 1.55 17.18
N VAL A 303 -11.39 0.22 17.27
CA VAL A 303 -11.86 -0.53 18.45
C VAL A 303 -11.18 -0.05 19.73
N LYS A 304 -9.87 0.23 19.67
CA LYS A 304 -9.13 0.79 20.81
C LYS A 304 -9.64 2.17 21.21
N GLN A 305 -9.87 3.07 20.25
CA GLN A 305 -10.45 4.39 20.50
C GLN A 305 -11.85 4.31 21.12
N TRP A 306 -12.73 3.45 20.58
CA TRP A 306 -14.06 3.22 21.13
C TRP A 306 -14.01 2.68 22.56
N ARG A 307 -13.05 1.79 22.87
CA ARG A 307 -12.84 1.28 24.24
C ARG A 307 -12.40 2.39 25.19
N GLU A 308 -11.40 3.18 24.82
CA GLU A 308 -10.93 4.31 25.64
C GLU A 308 -12.02 5.35 25.88
N GLN A 309 -12.83 5.65 24.85
CA GLN A 309 -13.94 6.59 24.97
C GLN A 309 -15.06 6.04 25.87
N ALA A 310 -15.39 4.75 25.76
CA ALA A 310 -16.35 4.11 26.66
C ALA A 310 -15.87 4.08 28.12
N GLU A 311 -14.58 3.88 28.34
CA GLU A 311 -13.97 3.89 29.67
C GLU A 311 -13.97 5.30 30.28
N LYS A 312 -13.69 6.33 29.47
CA LYS A 312 -13.85 7.72 29.87
C LYS A 312 -15.30 8.04 30.24
N PHE A 313 -16.29 7.68 29.42
CA PHE A 313 -17.70 7.90 29.73
C PHE A 313 -18.13 7.16 31.00
N ARG A 314 -17.64 5.94 31.24
CA ARG A 314 -17.90 5.21 32.49
C ARG A 314 -17.35 5.95 33.71
N LYS A 315 -16.13 6.49 33.61
CA LYS A 315 -15.52 7.27 34.69
C LYS A 315 -16.30 8.55 34.97
N ASP A 316 -16.64 9.30 33.92
CA ASP A 316 -17.42 10.53 34.04
C ASP A 316 -18.82 10.25 34.61
N HIS A 317 -19.46 9.15 34.21
CA HIS A 317 -20.75 8.73 34.76
C HIS A 317 -20.65 8.34 36.24
N ALA A 318 -19.61 7.61 36.64
CA ALA A 318 -19.38 7.27 38.04
C ALA A 318 -19.13 8.52 38.91
N GLU A 319 -18.38 9.50 38.41
CA GLU A 319 -18.18 10.79 39.08
C GLU A 319 -19.49 11.59 39.20
N LEU A 320 -20.32 11.59 38.15
CA LEU A 320 -21.62 12.26 38.18
C LEU A 320 -22.57 11.59 39.18
N MET A 321 -22.62 10.26 39.20
CA MET A 321 -23.43 9.50 40.15
C MET A 321 -23.00 9.76 41.60
N ALA A 322 -21.70 9.78 41.87
CA ALA A 322 -21.19 10.12 43.21
C ALA A 322 -21.56 11.56 43.62
N LYS A 323 -21.55 12.52 42.69
CA LYS A 323 -22.01 13.90 42.96
C LYS A 323 -23.51 13.96 43.21
N LEU A 324 -24.31 13.19 42.45
CA LEU A 324 -25.75 13.11 42.62
C LEU A 324 -26.10 12.53 43.99
N GLU A 325 -25.50 11.42 44.37
CA GLU A 325 -25.72 10.77 45.67
C GLU A 325 -25.33 11.69 46.83
N LYS A 326 -24.23 12.45 46.69
CA LYS A 326 -23.87 13.48 47.67
C LYS A 326 -24.94 14.58 47.76
N LYS A 327 -25.48 15.03 46.63
CA LYS A 327 -26.53 16.05 46.60
C LYS A 327 -27.87 15.56 47.17
N GLU A 328 -28.21 14.30 46.94
CA GLU A 328 -29.38 13.66 47.55
C GLU A 328 -29.25 13.62 49.07
N ARG A 329 -28.09 13.17 49.60
CA ARG A 329 -27.83 13.19 51.05
C ARG A 329 -27.89 14.60 51.64
N GLU A 330 -27.32 15.61 50.96
CA GLU A 330 -27.42 17.01 51.37
C GLU A 330 -28.89 17.49 51.39
N CYS A 331 -29.70 17.07 50.42
CA CYS A 331 -31.12 17.42 50.32
C CYS A 331 -31.95 16.76 51.42
N GLU A 332 -31.72 15.47 51.69
CA GLU A 332 -32.35 14.72 52.79
C GLU A 332 -32.02 15.37 54.14
N THR A 333 -30.75 15.70 54.37
CA THR A 333 -30.31 16.36 55.61
C THR A 333 -31.01 17.70 55.81
N LYS A 334 -31.06 18.56 54.77
CA LYS A 334 -31.77 19.84 54.81
C LYS A 334 -33.28 19.68 55.02
N THR A 335 -33.87 18.64 54.45
CA THR A 335 -35.30 18.35 54.61
C THR A 335 -35.60 17.94 56.05
N GLN A 336 -34.75 17.08 56.64
CA GLN A 336 -34.82 16.69 58.03
C GLN A 336 -34.66 17.90 58.98
N GLU A 337 -33.66 18.75 58.74
CA GLU A 337 -33.44 20.00 59.49
C GLU A 337 -34.66 20.92 59.44
N LYS A 338 -35.26 21.09 58.25
CA LYS A 338 -36.48 21.88 58.04
C LYS A 338 -37.65 21.30 58.83
N ASP A 339 -37.83 19.98 58.82
CA ASP A 339 -38.93 19.31 59.53
C ASP A 339 -38.78 19.41 61.06
N ASP A 340 -37.56 19.29 61.59
CA ASP A 340 -37.30 19.44 63.02
C ASP A 340 -37.43 20.90 63.48
N MET A 341 -37.03 21.85 62.64
CA MET A 341 -37.28 23.28 62.87
C MET A 341 -38.78 23.58 62.88
N MET A 342 -39.56 23.01 61.95
CA MET A 342 -41.01 23.18 61.89
C MET A 342 -41.72 22.57 63.13
N LYS A 343 -41.28 21.39 63.60
CA LYS A 343 -41.77 20.83 64.88
C LYS A 343 -41.49 21.76 66.06
N THR A 344 -40.29 22.34 66.11
CA THR A 344 -39.91 23.28 67.18
C THR A 344 -40.75 24.55 67.12
N LEU A 345 -40.98 25.08 65.93
CA LEU A 345 -41.83 26.25 65.68
C LEU A 345 -43.29 25.98 66.12
N ASN A 346 -43.83 24.81 65.79
CA ASN A 346 -45.16 24.40 66.23
C ASN A 346 -45.26 24.29 67.76
N LYS A 347 -44.27 23.69 68.44
CA LYS A 347 -44.22 23.65 69.91
C LYS A 347 -44.18 25.05 70.54
N MET A 348 -43.42 25.98 69.95
CA MET A 348 -43.40 27.38 70.39
C MET A 348 -44.75 28.07 70.19
N LYS A 349 -45.38 27.86 69.02
CA LYS A 349 -46.73 28.36 68.74
C LYS A 349 -47.74 27.87 69.78
N ASP A 350 -47.70 26.58 70.13
CA ASP A 350 -48.60 25.99 71.13
C ASP A 350 -48.34 26.53 72.55
N LYS A 351 -47.09 26.84 72.89
CA LYS A 351 -46.74 27.50 74.16
C LYS A 351 -47.24 28.94 74.19
N LEU A 352 -46.98 29.72 73.14
CA LEU A 352 -47.45 31.10 73.01
C LEU A 352 -48.98 31.19 73.04
N GLN A 353 -49.69 30.22 72.43
CA GLN A 353 -51.15 30.15 72.54
C GLN A 353 -51.61 29.90 73.97
N ARG A 354 -50.95 28.99 74.70
CA ARG A 354 -51.26 28.73 76.12
C ARG A 354 -50.98 29.94 77.00
N GLU A 355 -49.79 30.54 76.90
CA GLU A 355 -49.44 31.78 77.59
C GLU A 355 -50.41 32.92 77.23
N GLY A 356 -50.84 33.01 75.97
CA GLY A 356 -51.84 33.98 75.54
C GLY A 356 -53.23 33.75 76.15
N VAL A 357 -53.63 32.49 76.39
CA VAL A 357 -54.87 32.15 77.12
C VAL A 357 -54.72 32.48 78.60
N GLU A 358 -53.60 32.11 79.22
CA GLU A 358 -53.30 32.40 80.63
C GLU A 358 -53.24 33.90 80.90
N LEU A 359 -52.59 34.67 80.02
CA LEU A 359 -52.53 36.12 80.10
C LEU A 359 -53.92 36.76 79.99
N ARG A 360 -54.78 36.26 79.09
CA ARG A 360 -56.18 36.72 79.00
C ARG A 360 -56.95 36.42 80.29
N SER A 361 -56.83 35.20 80.82
CA SER A 361 -57.46 34.81 82.09
C SER A 361 -56.96 35.65 83.27
N ALA A 362 -55.65 35.90 83.37
CA ALA A 362 -55.06 36.75 84.40
C ALA A 362 -55.53 38.20 84.26
N ARG A 363 -55.67 38.70 83.03
CA ARG A 363 -56.18 40.05 82.75
C ARG A 363 -57.65 40.19 83.16
N GLU A 364 -58.48 39.17 82.92
CA GLU A 364 -59.87 39.12 83.40
C GLU A 364 -59.94 39.07 84.93
N GLN A 365 -59.08 38.29 85.59
CA GLN A 365 -58.99 38.26 87.06
C GLN A 365 -58.55 39.60 87.64
N VAL A 366 -57.58 40.28 87.02
CA VAL A 366 -57.15 41.62 87.44
C VAL A 366 -58.28 42.64 87.25
N LEU A 367 -59.07 42.53 86.18
CA LEU A 367 -60.25 43.37 85.95
C LEU A 367 -61.35 43.11 87.00
N ASP A 368 -61.63 41.85 87.34
CA ASP A 368 -62.60 41.47 88.40
C ASP A 368 -62.14 41.93 89.79
N LEU A 369 -60.85 41.76 90.12
CA LEU A 369 -60.29 42.25 91.37
C LEU A 369 -60.31 43.78 91.43
N SER A 370 -60.01 44.44 90.31
CA SER A 370 -60.10 45.90 90.20
C SER A 370 -61.53 46.38 90.37
N SER A 371 -62.54 45.70 89.78
CA SER A 371 -63.96 46.04 89.96
C SER A 371 -64.38 45.89 91.43
N ARG A 372 -63.98 44.80 92.10
CA ARG A 372 -64.22 44.58 93.54
C ARG A 372 -63.54 45.61 94.44
N ILE A 373 -62.34 46.06 94.09
CA ILE A 373 -61.66 47.14 94.81
C ILE A 373 -62.41 48.47 94.64
N THR A 374 -62.93 48.78 93.45
CA THR A 374 -63.82 49.94 93.26
C THR A 374 -65.10 49.80 94.10
N ASP A 375 -65.74 48.63 94.13
CA ASP A 375 -66.96 48.42 94.93
C ASP A 375 -66.70 48.56 96.43
N ILE A 376 -65.56 48.08 96.94
CA ILE A 376 -65.17 48.26 98.34
C ILE A 376 -64.88 49.73 98.65
N SER A 377 -64.20 50.46 97.75
CA SER A 377 -63.92 51.89 97.92
C SER A 377 -65.17 52.77 97.94
N VAL A 378 -66.24 52.35 97.24
CA VAL A 378 -67.56 53.01 97.25
C VAL A 378 -68.33 52.68 98.53
N SER A 379 -68.16 51.47 99.09
CA SER A 379 -68.80 51.06 100.35
C SER A 379 -68.19 51.67 101.62
N SER A 380 -66.96 52.20 101.55
CA SER A 380 -66.28 52.87 102.67
C SER A 380 -66.56 54.38 102.77
N SER A 381 -67.54 54.90 102.01
CA SER A 381 -67.92 56.32 102.01
C SER A 381 -69.35 56.53 102.51
N PHE A 382 -69.70 56.06 103.71
CA PHE A 382 -70.87 56.48 104.49
C PHE A 382 -70.63 56.37 105.99
#